data_AF-A0A8T5QGH0-F1
#
_entry.id   AF-A0A8T5QGH0-F1
#
_cell.length_a   1.000
_cell.length_b   1.000
_cell.length_c   1.000
_cell.angle_alpha   90.00
_cell.angle_beta   90.00
_cell.angle_gamma   90.00
#
_symmetry.space_group_name_H-M   'P 1'
#
loop_
_entity.id
_entity.type
_entity.pdbx_description
1 polymer ?
#
loop_
_entity_poly.entity_id
_entity_poly.type
_entity_poly.pdbx_seq_one_letter_code
_entity_poly.pdbx_strand_id
1 'polypeptide(L)'
;MIRRKLLFMILMLTLIPVVSAMTLQDYPEMFIKNKDLDVTVVVGDRAIASDTIGAIEIATSLQSMDFFSTKVKAILASEVNSISSKNMIVVGGPCANSVAAELMNYPVKCAESIPANTGLIKLYNFEDKNVLLVAGVSAMDTRRAATVLANYEDYSIPTSNSMEVINKLEKKVLVK
;
A
#
# COMPACT_ATOMS: atom_id res chain seq x y z
N MET A 1 -45.05 25.88 -26.37
CA MET A 1 -44.75 24.49 -25.97
C MET A 1 -43.27 24.21 -25.67
N ILE A 2 -42.43 25.23 -25.38
CA ILE A 2 -40.96 25.08 -25.22
C ILE A 2 -40.48 25.28 -23.76
N ARG A 3 -41.27 25.93 -22.88
CA ARG A 3 -40.86 26.25 -21.50
C ARG A 3 -40.94 25.10 -20.48
N ARG A 4 -41.64 23.99 -20.77
CA ARG A 4 -41.75 22.84 -19.85
C ARG A 4 -40.67 21.78 -20.03
N LYS A 5 -40.00 21.72 -21.19
CA LYS A 5 -38.89 20.78 -21.44
C LYS A 5 -37.55 21.28 -20.87
N LEU A 6 -37.37 22.59 -20.76
CA LEU A 6 -36.12 23.18 -20.24
C LEU A 6 -35.97 23.02 -18.71
N LEU A 7 -37.09 22.92 -17.97
CA LEU A 7 -37.06 22.73 -16.52
C LEU A 7 -36.78 21.28 -16.11
N PHE A 8 -37.14 20.29 -16.94
CA PHE A 8 -36.79 18.88 -16.70
C PHE A 8 -35.33 18.55 -17.10
N MET A 9 -34.69 19.38 -17.93
CA MET A 9 -33.31 19.19 -18.38
C MET A 9 -32.26 19.76 -17.40
N ILE A 10 -32.69 20.42 -16.33
CA ILE A 10 -31.81 20.98 -15.28
C ILE A 10 -31.91 20.17 -13.97
N LEU A 11 -32.90 19.28 -13.81
CA LEU A 11 -33.04 18.40 -12.64
C LEU A 11 -32.25 17.07 -12.76
N MET A 12 -31.55 16.86 -13.88
CA MET A 12 -30.56 15.80 -14.07
C MET A 12 -29.14 16.35 -13.94
N LEU A 13 -28.93 17.29 -13.00
CA LEU A 13 -27.61 17.73 -12.57
C LEU A 13 -27.00 16.67 -11.66
N THR A 14 -26.60 15.57 -12.31
CA THR A 14 -25.48 14.68 -11.97
C THR A 14 -25.16 14.55 -10.47
N LEU A 15 -25.68 13.49 -9.82
CA LEU A 15 -24.90 12.82 -8.77
C LEU A 15 -23.64 12.30 -9.44
N ILE A 16 -22.58 13.11 -9.45
CA ILE A 16 -21.24 12.61 -9.76
C ILE A 16 -20.87 11.80 -8.51
N PRO A 17 -20.72 10.47 -8.59
CA PRO A 17 -20.20 9.72 -7.47
C PRO A 17 -18.81 10.29 -7.17
N VAL A 18 -18.65 10.87 -5.98
CA VAL A 18 -17.35 11.30 -5.49
C VAL A 18 -16.62 10.02 -5.11
N VAL A 19 -15.72 9.56 -5.97
CA VAL A 19 -14.81 8.47 -5.62
C VAL A 19 -13.78 9.06 -4.65
N SER A 20 -14.00 8.84 -3.36
CA SER A 20 -13.01 9.18 -2.34
C SER A 20 -11.79 8.27 -2.50
N ALA A 21 -10.60 8.87 -2.51
CA ALA A 21 -9.36 8.10 -2.52
C ALA A 21 -9.19 7.36 -1.18
N MET A 22 -8.71 6.12 -1.24
CA MET A 22 -8.44 5.31 -0.05
C MET A 22 -7.28 5.90 0.76
N THR A 23 -7.27 5.57 2.04
CA THR A 23 -6.28 5.96 3.04
C THR A 23 -5.66 4.73 3.69
N LEU A 24 -4.63 4.92 4.53
CA LEU A 24 -4.03 3.77 5.24
C LEU A 24 -5.01 3.12 6.21
N GLN A 25 -5.94 3.87 6.78
CA GLN A 25 -6.96 3.34 7.70
C GLN A 25 -7.85 2.28 7.04
N ASP A 26 -7.97 2.31 5.71
CA ASP A 26 -8.75 1.36 4.93
C ASP A 26 -7.99 0.04 4.64
N TYR A 27 -6.85 -0.21 5.30
CA TYR A 27 -6.14 -1.48 5.21
C TYR A 27 -6.82 -2.56 6.07
N PRO A 28 -7.02 -3.79 5.54
CA PRO A 28 -6.67 -4.29 4.20
C PRO A 28 -7.81 -4.16 3.16
N GLU A 29 -8.93 -3.52 3.51
CA GLU A 29 -10.14 -3.40 2.68
C GLU A 29 -9.87 -2.83 1.28
N MET A 30 -8.86 -1.98 1.12
CA MET A 30 -8.41 -1.46 -0.17
C MET A 30 -8.03 -2.53 -1.22
N PHE A 31 -7.80 -3.76 -0.79
CA PHE A 31 -7.44 -4.91 -1.64
C PHE A 31 -8.57 -5.92 -1.81
N ILE A 32 -9.74 -5.65 -1.24
CA ILE A 32 -10.87 -6.56 -1.22
C ILE A 32 -11.92 -6.09 -2.22
N LYS A 33 -12.39 -7.01 -3.07
CA LYS A 33 -13.55 -6.77 -3.95
C LYS A 33 -14.52 -7.92 -3.80
N ASN A 34 -15.77 -7.63 -3.46
CA ASN A 34 -16.82 -8.65 -3.25
C ASN A 34 -16.44 -9.76 -2.24
N LYS A 35 -15.67 -9.42 -1.19
CA LYS A 35 -15.08 -10.36 -0.22
C LYS A 35 -13.98 -11.27 -0.76
N ASP A 36 -13.51 -11.02 -1.98
CA ASP A 36 -12.32 -11.67 -2.52
C ASP A 36 -11.11 -10.75 -2.33
N LEU A 37 -10.07 -11.27 -1.67
CA LEU A 37 -8.80 -10.57 -1.55
C LEU A 37 -7.98 -10.79 -2.83
N ASP A 38 -7.64 -9.70 -3.53
CA ASP A 38 -6.76 -9.71 -4.71
C ASP A 38 -5.58 -8.76 -4.49
N VAL A 39 -4.45 -9.32 -4.09
CA VAL A 39 -3.23 -8.56 -3.82
C VAL A 39 -1.99 -9.33 -4.24
N THR A 40 -1.06 -8.62 -4.86
CA THR A 40 0.26 -9.14 -5.22
C THR A 40 1.33 -8.53 -4.33
N VAL A 41 2.01 -9.34 -3.54
CA VAL A 41 3.19 -8.93 -2.77
C VAL A 41 4.40 -8.93 -3.69
N VAL A 42 5.05 -7.79 -3.82
CA VAL A 42 6.20 -7.58 -4.72
C VAL A 42 7.45 -7.42 -3.88
N VAL A 43 8.41 -8.32 -4.06
CA VAL A 43 9.71 -8.29 -3.39
C VAL A 43 10.78 -7.86 -4.39
N GLY A 44 11.74 -7.05 -3.96
CA GLY A 44 12.83 -6.62 -4.82
C GLY A 44 13.72 -7.78 -5.28
N ASP A 45 14.20 -7.74 -6.54
CA ASP A 45 15.13 -8.74 -7.09
C ASP A 45 16.43 -8.85 -6.29
N ARG A 46 16.80 -7.76 -5.59
CA ARG A 46 17.99 -7.70 -4.72
C ARG A 46 17.61 -7.50 -3.25
N ALA A 47 16.40 -7.90 -2.88
CA ALA A 47 15.91 -7.79 -1.51
C ALA A 47 16.84 -8.52 -0.54
N ILE A 48 17.10 -7.92 0.61
CA ILE A 48 17.81 -8.60 1.70
C ILE A 48 16.79 -9.50 2.41
N ALA A 49 17.25 -10.57 3.04
CA ALA A 49 16.39 -11.56 3.71
C ALA A 49 15.31 -10.95 4.62
N SER A 50 15.61 -9.85 5.34
CA SER A 50 14.63 -9.18 6.19
C SER A 50 13.45 -8.57 5.41
N ASP A 51 13.68 -8.07 4.19
CA ASP A 51 12.60 -7.58 3.33
C ASP A 51 11.70 -8.75 2.89
N THR A 52 12.30 -9.88 2.50
CA THR A 52 11.56 -11.10 2.11
C THR A 52 10.75 -11.66 3.27
N ILE A 53 11.33 -11.71 4.49
CA ILE A 53 10.60 -12.16 5.69
C ILE A 53 9.44 -11.21 5.99
N GLY A 54 9.66 -9.89 5.94
CA GLY A 54 8.59 -8.91 6.13
C GLY A 54 7.45 -9.07 5.11
N ALA A 55 7.78 -9.33 3.85
CA ALA A 55 6.80 -9.64 2.81
C ALA A 55 5.96 -10.90 3.12
N ILE A 56 6.60 -11.95 3.64
CA ILE A 56 5.93 -13.19 4.05
C ILE A 56 5.03 -12.96 5.28
N GLU A 57 5.48 -12.17 6.26
CA GLU A 57 4.69 -11.82 7.44
C GLU A 57 3.38 -11.13 7.04
N ILE A 58 3.44 -10.15 6.13
CA ILE A 58 2.24 -9.48 5.58
C ILE A 58 1.36 -10.47 4.82
N ALA A 59 1.95 -11.25 3.90
CA ALA A 59 1.19 -12.20 3.07
C ALA A 59 0.43 -13.22 3.93
N THR A 60 1.08 -13.72 4.99
CA THR A 60 0.51 -14.72 5.91
C THR A 60 -0.59 -14.13 6.76
N SER A 61 -0.40 -12.90 7.27
CA SER A 61 -1.44 -12.17 8.00
C SER A 61 -2.71 -12.01 7.16
N LEU A 62 -2.57 -11.56 5.92
CA LEU A 62 -3.70 -11.42 4.99
C LEU A 62 -4.37 -12.75 4.65
N GLN A 63 -3.60 -13.84 4.51
CA GLN A 63 -4.15 -15.17 4.24
C GLN A 63 -4.92 -15.77 5.42
N SER A 64 -4.64 -15.31 6.65
CA SER A 64 -5.31 -15.82 7.87
C SER A 64 -6.71 -15.24 8.11
N MET A 65 -7.11 -14.25 7.32
CA MET A 65 -8.41 -13.59 7.41
C MET A 65 -9.52 -14.39 6.70
N ASP A 66 -10.75 -14.26 7.18
CA ASP A 66 -11.93 -14.91 6.60
C ASP A 66 -12.41 -14.19 5.32
N PHE A 67 -11.84 -14.58 4.18
CA PHE A 67 -12.30 -14.16 2.84
C PHE A 67 -13.04 -15.28 2.10
N PHE A 68 -13.93 -14.90 1.17
CA PHE A 68 -14.63 -15.88 0.32
C PHE A 68 -13.66 -16.55 -0.67
N SER A 69 -12.69 -15.77 -1.17
CA SER A 69 -11.57 -16.23 -1.97
C SER A 69 -10.31 -15.43 -1.61
N THR A 70 -9.20 -16.12 -1.43
CA THR A 70 -7.91 -15.52 -1.06
C THR A 70 -6.91 -15.71 -2.20
N LYS A 71 -6.56 -14.62 -2.88
CA LYS A 71 -5.53 -14.60 -3.92
C LYS A 71 -4.39 -13.67 -3.50
N VAL A 72 -3.52 -14.19 -2.65
CA VAL A 72 -2.25 -13.56 -2.30
C VAL A 72 -1.15 -14.20 -3.14
N LYS A 73 -0.58 -13.45 -4.08
CA LYS A 73 0.55 -13.89 -4.90
C LYS A 73 1.82 -13.16 -4.48
N ALA A 74 2.95 -13.84 -4.40
CA ALA A 74 4.26 -13.18 -4.31
C ALA A 74 4.97 -13.24 -5.67
N ILE A 75 5.58 -12.12 -6.10
CA ILE A 75 6.42 -12.03 -7.31
C ILE A 75 7.64 -11.14 -7.05
N LEU A 76 8.62 -11.24 -7.94
CA LEU A 76 9.74 -10.30 -7.98
C LEU A 76 9.35 -8.98 -8.63
N ALA A 77 10.08 -7.91 -8.29
CA ALA A 77 9.90 -6.59 -8.89
C ALA A 77 10.10 -6.62 -10.41
N SER A 78 11.02 -7.43 -10.92
CA SER A 78 11.22 -7.66 -12.37
C SER A 78 10.03 -8.31 -13.09
N GLU A 79 9.08 -8.93 -12.37
CA GLU A 79 7.87 -9.52 -12.95
C GLU A 79 6.69 -8.52 -13.02
N VAL A 80 6.91 -7.27 -12.58
CA VAL A 80 5.90 -6.21 -12.63
C VAL A 80 6.08 -5.39 -13.91
N ASN A 81 5.07 -5.45 -14.79
CA ASN A 81 5.08 -4.69 -16.04
C ASN A 81 4.75 -3.20 -15.86
N SER A 82 3.94 -2.85 -14.86
CA SER A 82 3.51 -1.48 -14.57
C SER A 82 3.00 -1.36 -13.14
N ILE A 83 3.34 -0.25 -12.48
CA ILE A 83 2.91 0.10 -11.12
C ILE A 83 1.39 0.24 -10.97
N SER A 84 0.65 0.52 -12.04
CA SER A 84 -0.80 0.73 -12.00
C SER A 84 -1.61 -0.48 -12.48
N SER A 85 -0.95 -1.62 -12.77
CA SER A 85 -1.60 -2.77 -13.41
C SER A 85 -2.41 -3.66 -12.47
N LYS A 86 -2.08 -3.69 -11.18
CA LYS A 86 -2.69 -4.58 -10.19
C LYS A 86 -2.55 -4.01 -8.77
N ASN A 87 -3.34 -4.53 -7.84
CA ASN A 87 -3.20 -4.22 -6.43
C ASN A 87 -1.91 -4.84 -5.91
N MET A 88 -1.07 -4.03 -5.27
CA MET A 88 0.25 -4.49 -4.85
C MET A 88 0.63 -4.02 -3.44
N ILE A 89 1.38 -4.87 -2.74
CA ILE A 89 2.16 -4.48 -1.57
C ILE A 89 3.63 -4.64 -1.96
N VAL A 90 4.32 -3.52 -2.14
CA VAL A 90 5.70 -3.48 -2.62
C VAL A 90 6.62 -3.37 -1.42
N VAL A 91 7.37 -4.43 -1.15
CA VAL A 91 8.23 -4.54 0.03
C VAL A 91 9.70 -4.39 -0.36
N GLY A 92 10.41 -3.54 0.39
CA GLY A 92 11.81 -3.23 0.20
C GLY A 92 12.02 -1.83 -0.38
N GLY A 93 13.16 -1.24 -0.02
CA GLY A 93 13.55 0.09 -0.49
C GLY A 93 13.89 0.13 -1.98
N PRO A 94 13.92 1.33 -2.59
CA PRO A 94 14.12 1.50 -4.03
C PRO A 94 15.53 1.10 -4.50
N CYS A 95 16.47 0.84 -3.58
CA CYS A 95 17.77 0.26 -3.92
C CYS A 95 17.60 -1.18 -4.44
N ALA A 96 16.71 -1.95 -3.83
CA ALA A 96 16.59 -3.38 -4.05
C ALA A 96 15.37 -3.75 -4.90
N ASN A 97 14.42 -2.83 -5.04
CA ASN A 97 13.12 -3.04 -5.66
C ASN A 97 12.85 -1.93 -6.71
N SER A 98 12.83 -2.29 -7.99
CA SER A 98 12.61 -1.36 -9.11
C SER A 98 11.21 -0.73 -9.08
N VAL A 99 10.20 -1.49 -8.64
CA VAL A 99 8.82 -1.00 -8.49
C VAL A 99 8.74 0.06 -7.40
N ALA A 100 9.45 -0.14 -6.28
CA ALA A 100 9.58 0.89 -5.25
C ALA A 100 10.29 2.15 -5.78
N ALA A 101 11.34 1.98 -6.59
CA ALA A 101 12.05 3.12 -7.20
C ALA A 101 11.14 3.93 -8.13
N GLU A 102 10.30 3.27 -8.93
CA GLU A 102 9.32 3.91 -9.80
C GLU A 102 8.24 4.65 -9.00
N LEU A 103 7.65 4.00 -7.99
CA LEU A 103 6.64 4.62 -7.09
C LEU A 103 7.17 5.87 -6.39
N MET A 104 8.46 5.88 -6.05
CA MET A 104 9.10 7.00 -5.37
C MET A 104 9.64 8.06 -6.35
N ASN A 105 9.42 7.88 -7.66
CA ASN A 105 9.93 8.73 -8.73
C ASN A 105 11.44 9.01 -8.58
N TYR A 106 12.21 7.97 -8.27
CA TYR A 106 13.56 8.09 -7.74
C TYR A 106 14.63 8.04 -8.83
N PRO A 107 15.59 8.99 -8.85
CA PRO A 107 16.91 8.72 -9.41
C PRO A 107 18.07 8.90 -8.40
N VAL A 108 19.01 7.95 -8.47
CA VAL A 108 20.42 7.94 -8.00
C VAL A 108 20.75 7.63 -6.52
N LYS A 109 20.03 8.09 -5.50
CA LYS A 109 20.36 7.78 -4.08
C LYS A 109 19.22 7.18 -3.24
N CYS A 110 18.91 5.92 -3.47
CA CYS A 110 17.76 5.16 -2.99
C CYS A 110 17.39 5.15 -1.47
N ALA A 111 18.03 5.93 -0.60
CA ALA A 111 17.68 6.04 0.82
C ALA A 111 17.44 7.49 1.31
N GLU A 112 17.62 8.53 0.48
CA GLU A 112 17.55 9.91 1.00
C GLU A 112 16.14 10.41 1.32
N SER A 113 15.10 9.80 0.73
CA SER A 113 13.71 10.19 0.96
C SER A 113 13.05 9.48 2.15
N ILE A 114 13.79 8.63 2.88
CA ILE A 114 13.30 7.95 4.09
C ILE A 114 14.10 8.50 5.26
N PRO A 115 13.46 9.09 6.29
CA PRO A 115 14.17 9.57 7.46
C PRO A 115 15.00 8.46 8.13
N ALA A 116 16.13 8.83 8.74
CA ALA A 116 17.02 7.85 9.37
C ALA A 116 16.29 7.02 10.46
N ASN A 117 16.54 5.71 10.48
CA ASN A 117 15.94 4.75 11.43
C ASN A 117 14.41 4.62 11.34
N THR A 118 13.80 4.95 10.20
CA THR A 118 12.36 4.81 9.99
C THR A 118 12.05 3.81 8.89
N GLY A 119 10.96 3.07 9.10
CA GLY A 119 10.21 2.42 8.04
C GLY A 119 9.14 3.39 7.52
N LEU A 120 8.86 3.34 6.24
CA LEU A 120 7.84 4.13 5.56
C LEU A 120 6.78 3.16 5.02
N ILE A 121 5.53 3.44 5.36
CA ILE A 121 4.36 2.83 4.72
C ILE A 121 3.68 3.95 3.95
N LYS A 122 3.46 3.75 2.65
CA LYS A 122 2.84 4.77 1.79
C LYS A 122 1.90 4.15 0.77
N LEU A 123 0.67 4.63 0.76
CA LEU A 123 -0.37 4.26 -0.18
C LEU A 123 -0.31 5.19 -1.41
N TYR A 124 -0.30 4.54 -2.57
CA TYR A 124 -0.45 5.14 -3.88
C TYR A 124 -1.78 4.68 -4.48
N ASN A 125 -2.68 5.64 -4.70
CA ASN A 125 -3.96 5.42 -5.32
C ASN A 125 -3.84 5.68 -6.83
N PHE A 126 -4.14 4.66 -7.63
CA PHE A 126 -4.40 4.76 -9.06
C PHE A 126 -5.92 4.65 -9.30
N GLU A 127 -6.39 4.87 -10.54
CA GLU A 127 -7.83 4.92 -10.86
C GLU A 127 -8.61 3.74 -10.26
N ASP A 128 -8.17 2.50 -10.54
CA ASP A 128 -8.84 1.27 -10.07
C ASP A 128 -7.94 0.36 -9.23
N LYS A 129 -6.76 0.85 -8.83
CA LYS A 129 -5.73 0.05 -8.15
C LYS A 129 -5.09 0.79 -6.99
N ASN A 130 -4.82 0.03 -5.93
CA ASN A 130 -4.11 0.51 -4.75
C ASN A 130 -2.75 -0.16 -4.66
N VAL A 131 -1.71 0.63 -4.43
CA VAL A 131 -0.35 0.11 -4.24
C VAL A 131 0.23 0.65 -2.96
N LEU A 132 0.59 -0.27 -2.06
CA LEU A 132 1.16 0.05 -0.77
C LEU A 132 2.67 -0.21 -0.79
N LEU A 133 3.45 0.86 -0.67
CA LEU A 133 4.90 0.77 -0.47
C LEU A 133 5.20 0.51 1.01
N VAL A 134 6.10 -0.44 1.26
CA VAL A 134 6.66 -0.77 2.57
C VAL A 134 8.18 -0.78 2.45
N ALA A 135 8.83 0.28 2.88
CA ALA A 135 10.27 0.48 2.66
C ALA A 135 10.92 1.12 3.88
N GLY A 136 12.11 0.67 4.29
CA GLY A 136 12.90 1.35 5.31
C GLY A 136 14.26 1.81 4.79
N VAL A 137 14.95 2.65 5.57
CA VAL A 137 16.36 3.01 5.30
C VAL A 137 17.24 1.76 5.33
N SER A 138 16.98 0.87 6.28
CA SER A 138 17.60 -0.45 6.37
C SER A 138 16.58 -1.57 6.17
N ALA A 139 17.05 -2.77 5.84
CA ALA A 139 16.19 -3.96 5.76
C ALA A 139 15.49 -4.28 7.10
N MET A 140 16.07 -3.88 8.23
CA MET A 140 15.43 -4.00 9.55
C MET A 140 14.31 -3.00 9.75
N ASP A 141 14.44 -1.78 9.20
CA ASP A 141 13.38 -0.79 9.22
C ASP A 141 12.22 -1.19 8.30
N THR A 142 12.52 -1.75 7.11
CA THR A 142 11.50 -2.34 6.24
C THR A 142 10.73 -3.43 6.98
N ARG A 143 11.44 -4.36 7.63
CA ARG A 143 10.79 -5.44 8.37
C ARG A 143 9.90 -4.90 9.50
N ARG A 144 10.34 -3.87 10.23
CA ARG A 144 9.52 -3.24 11.27
C ARG A 144 8.22 -2.65 10.70
N ALA A 145 8.29 -1.97 9.56
CA ALA A 145 7.10 -1.48 8.88
C ALA A 145 6.19 -2.63 8.41
N ALA A 146 6.78 -3.71 7.90
CA ALA A 146 6.03 -4.90 7.52
C ALA A 146 5.33 -5.56 8.71
N THR A 147 5.99 -5.66 9.87
CA THR A 147 5.39 -6.17 11.11
C THR A 147 4.22 -5.30 11.57
N VAL A 148 4.27 -3.97 11.39
CA VAL A 148 3.12 -3.10 11.69
C VAL A 148 1.92 -3.47 10.82
N LEU A 149 2.10 -3.66 9.52
CA LEU A 149 1.01 -4.06 8.62
C LEU A 149 0.51 -5.48 8.89
N ALA A 150 1.41 -6.42 9.18
CA ALA A 150 1.05 -7.80 9.50
C ALA A 150 0.22 -7.90 10.80
N ASN A 151 0.34 -6.93 11.70
CA ASN A 151 -0.42 -6.87 12.96
C ASN A 151 -1.18 -5.54 13.05
N TYR A 152 -1.73 -5.05 11.94
CA TYR A 152 -2.31 -3.70 11.83
C TYR A 152 -3.38 -3.41 12.89
N GLU A 153 -4.11 -4.42 13.36
CA GLU A 153 -5.12 -4.30 14.43
C GLU A 153 -4.54 -3.83 15.77
N ASP A 154 -3.24 -4.09 16.01
CA ASP A 154 -2.54 -3.66 17.22
C ASP A 154 -2.04 -2.21 17.15
N TYR A 155 -2.18 -1.54 16.01
CA TYR A 155 -1.63 -0.22 15.75
C TYR A 155 -2.69 0.81 15.34
N SER A 156 -2.45 2.07 15.68
CA SER A 156 -3.27 3.18 15.21
C SER A 156 -2.85 3.55 13.79
N ILE A 157 -3.58 3.02 12.79
CA ILE A 157 -3.35 3.33 11.38
C ILE A 157 -4.07 4.65 11.01
N PRO A 158 -3.38 5.63 10.38
CA PRO A 158 -3.92 6.96 10.17
C PRO A 158 -4.83 7.05 8.93
N THR A 159 -5.63 8.13 8.88
CA THR A 159 -6.40 8.54 7.68
C THR A 159 -5.53 9.20 6.60
N SER A 160 -4.22 9.36 6.83
CA SER A 160 -3.28 9.79 5.80
C SER A 160 -2.95 8.63 4.85
N ASN A 161 -2.36 8.95 3.71
CA ASN A 161 -1.82 7.95 2.78
C ASN A 161 -0.36 7.56 3.10
N SER A 162 0.21 8.07 4.19
CA SER A 162 1.59 7.77 4.57
C SER A 162 1.77 7.81 6.08
N MET A 163 2.66 6.95 6.57
CA MET A 163 3.06 6.92 7.98
C MET A 163 4.51 6.47 8.12
N GLU A 164 5.17 6.99 9.16
CA GLU A 164 6.53 6.58 9.54
C GLU A 164 6.49 5.63 10.74
N VAL A 165 7.31 4.58 10.67
CA VAL A 165 7.42 3.51 11.65
C VAL A 165 8.80 3.59 12.30
N ILE A 166 8.85 4.12 13.52
CA ILE A 166 10.10 4.33 14.25
C ILE A 166 10.28 3.31 15.38
N ASN A 167 11.52 2.89 15.64
CA ASN A 167 11.84 2.11 16.83
C ASN A 167 11.86 3.03 18.05
N LYS A 168 10.78 3.10 18.83
CA LYS A 168 10.83 3.69 20.16
C LYS A 168 10.80 2.55 21.17
N LEU A 169 11.78 2.53 22.08
CA LEU A 169 12.10 1.50 23.07
C LEU A 169 10.98 1.14 24.08
N GLU A 170 9.74 1.53 23.85
CA GLU A 170 8.61 1.23 24.74
C GLU A 170 7.40 0.83 23.92
N LYS A 171 7.10 -0.48 23.90
CA LYS A 171 5.81 -1.20 23.70
C LYS A 171 4.62 -0.58 22.92
N LYS A 172 4.84 0.47 22.14
CA LYS A 172 3.88 1.16 21.29
C LYS A 172 4.71 1.86 20.24
N VAL A 173 4.82 1.22 19.07
CA VAL A 173 5.36 1.87 17.88
C VAL A 173 4.61 3.19 17.71
N LEU A 174 5.34 4.30 17.74
CA LEU A 174 4.73 5.61 17.49
C LEU A 174 4.51 5.73 15.99
N VAL A 175 3.24 5.77 15.60
CA VAL A 175 2.82 6.16 14.27
C VAL A 175 2.76 7.69 14.26
N LYS A 176 3.58 8.33 13.42
CA LYS A 176 3.53 9.76 13.15
C LYS A 176 3.06 10.01 11.74
#